data_AF-A0A9D9IPT7-F1
#
_entry.id   AF-A0A9D9IPT7-F1
#
_cell.length_a   1.000
_cell.length_b   1.000
_cell.length_c   1.000
_cell.angle_alpha   90.00
_cell.angle_beta   90.00
_cell.angle_gamma   90.00
#
_symmetry.space_group_name_H-M   'P 1'
#
loop_
_entity.id
_entity.type
_entity.pdbx_description
1 polymer ?
#
loop_
_entity_poly.entity_id
_entity_poly.type
_entity_poly.pdbx_seq_one_letter_code
_entity_poly.pdbx_strand_id
1 'polypeptide(L)'
;RCELTLHVGAGTFQPVKSESIGGHEMHTEFISVTRELIDSLINAPGRIIAVGTTSVRTLESLYYIGVSLHDNCDDSQAALHVRQWMPYEYDGGLSAQEALRSIADYMDSNHMDHLVGSTQMIIAPGYEFHIVGGMITNFHQPQSTLLLLVSAFVNGDWRRIYDYALDNGFRFLSYGDSCLLL
;
A
#
# COMPACT_ATOMS: atom_id res chain seq x y z
N ARG A 1 -18.18 1.02 -4.88
CA ARG A 1 -16.97 1.89 -4.87
C ARG A 1 -16.80 2.37 -3.44
N CYS A 2 -15.65 2.11 -2.83
CA CYS A 2 -15.32 2.59 -1.51
C CYS A 2 -14.18 3.60 -1.64
N GLU A 3 -14.14 4.59 -0.76
CA GLU A 3 -13.16 5.67 -0.82
C GLU A 3 -12.27 5.66 0.42
N LEU A 4 -11.00 6.02 0.23
CA LEU A 4 -10.00 6.18 1.28
C LEU A 4 -9.22 7.46 1.03
N THR A 5 -8.63 8.03 2.08
CA THR A 5 -7.84 9.25 1.97
C THR A 5 -6.38 8.96 2.34
N LEU A 6 -5.47 9.35 1.45
CA LEU A 6 -4.04 9.47 1.77
C LEU A 6 -3.61 10.92 1.60
N HIS A 7 -3.13 11.53 2.67
CA HIS A 7 -2.53 12.85 2.63
C HIS A 7 -1.06 12.70 2.21
N VAL A 8 -0.78 13.13 0.97
CA VAL A 8 0.56 13.11 0.39
C VAL A 8 1.23 14.48 0.54
N GLY A 9 2.50 14.48 0.93
CA GLY A 9 3.34 15.67 0.97
C GLY A 9 4.15 15.84 -0.31
N ALA A 10 4.85 16.97 -0.46
CA ALA A 10 5.72 17.21 -1.62
C ALA A 10 6.87 16.19 -1.78
N GLY A 11 7.21 15.48 -0.70
CA GLY A 11 8.24 14.44 -0.67
C GLY A 11 7.90 13.19 -1.48
N THR A 12 6.61 12.83 -1.64
CA THR A 12 6.15 11.62 -2.34
C THR A 12 6.60 11.54 -3.80
N PHE A 13 6.89 12.68 -4.43
CA PHE A 13 7.33 12.76 -5.83
C PHE A 13 8.85 12.92 -6.00
N GLN A 14 9.63 12.91 -4.91
CA GLN A 14 11.07 13.03 -5.04
C GLN A 14 11.66 11.75 -5.65
N PRO A 15 12.49 11.87 -6.72
CA PRO A 15 13.14 10.71 -7.31
C PRO A 15 14.07 10.03 -6.29
N VAL A 16 14.23 8.71 -6.41
CA VAL A 16 15.19 7.96 -5.60
C VAL A 16 16.59 8.46 -5.93
N LYS A 17 17.24 9.15 -4.98
CA LYS A 17 18.57 9.75 -5.16
C LYS A 17 19.73 8.82 -4.77
N SER A 18 19.44 7.66 -4.19
CA SER A 18 20.46 6.71 -3.72
C SER A 18 20.81 5.68 -4.79
N GLU A 19 22.09 5.30 -4.87
CA GLU A 19 22.58 4.24 -5.78
C GLU A 19 22.01 2.85 -5.42
N SER A 20 21.50 2.68 -4.19
CA SER A 20 20.84 1.46 -3.70
C SER A 20 19.50 1.80 -3.03
N ILE A 21 18.51 0.92 -3.20
CA ILE A 21 17.15 1.09 -2.64
C ILE A 21 17.19 1.20 -1.10
N GLY A 22 18.13 0.50 -0.45
CA GLY A 22 18.33 0.54 0.99
C GLY A 22 18.72 1.92 1.54
N GLY A 23 19.23 2.84 0.70
CA GLY A 23 19.58 4.20 1.09
C GLY A 23 18.47 5.25 0.87
N HIS A 24 17.31 4.86 0.34
CA HIS A 24 16.19 5.79 0.14
C HIS A 24 15.30 5.83 1.37
N GLU A 25 15.10 7.03 1.92
CA GLU A 25 14.14 7.26 2.99
C GLU A 25 12.78 7.66 2.41
N MET A 26 11.75 6.88 2.72
CA MET A 26 10.37 7.16 2.35
C MET A 26 9.81 8.27 3.25
N HIS A 27 9.16 9.24 2.62
CA HIS A 27 8.43 10.27 3.35
C HIS A 27 7.23 9.67 4.06
N THR A 28 6.96 10.17 5.26
CA THR A 28 5.75 9.80 6.01
C THR A 28 4.52 10.41 5.35
N GLU A 29 3.53 9.57 5.09
CA GLU A 29 2.21 9.95 4.58
C GLU A 29 1.14 9.58 5.61
N PHE A 30 0.05 10.34 5.65
CA PHE A 30 -1.04 10.08 6.61
C PHE A 30 -2.20 9.38 5.91
N ILE A 31 -2.68 8.29 6.52
CA ILE A 31 -3.83 7.51 6.09
C ILE A 31 -5.04 7.95 6.92
N SER A 32 -6.18 8.15 6.27
CA SER A 32 -7.47 8.30 6.93
C SER A 32 -8.51 7.41 6.26
N VAL A 33 -9.10 6.51 7.05
CA VAL A 33 -10.12 5.54 6.60
C VAL A 33 -11.28 5.50 7.58
N THR A 34 -12.49 5.27 7.06
CA THR A 34 -13.69 5.18 7.90
C THR A 34 -13.88 3.78 8.46
N ARG A 35 -14.64 3.67 9.54
CA ARG A 35 -15.02 2.37 10.13
C ARG A 35 -15.76 1.48 9.13
N GLU A 36 -16.62 2.07 8.29
CA GLU A 36 -17.38 1.35 7.26
C GLU A 36 -16.48 0.82 6.14
N LEU A 37 -15.38 1.52 5.82
CA LEU A 37 -14.40 1.01 4.87
C LEU A 37 -13.75 -0.27 5.42
N ILE A 38 -13.37 -0.28 6.70
CA ILE A 38 -12.79 -1.46 7.35
C ILE A 38 -13.77 -2.64 7.29
N ASP A 39 -15.05 -2.43 7.61
CA ASP A 39 -16.07 -3.48 7.46
C ASP A 39 -16.23 -3.96 6.02
N SER A 40 -16.19 -3.04 5.06
CA SER A 40 -16.29 -3.37 3.63
C SER A 40 -15.11 -4.23 3.18
N LEU A 41 -13.90 -3.98 3.70
CA LEU A 41 -12.70 -4.76 3.41
C LEU A 41 -12.77 -6.15 4.08
N ILE A 42 -13.21 -6.24 5.34
CA ILE A 42 -13.38 -7.51 6.08
C ILE A 42 -14.35 -8.46 5.37
N ASN A 43 -15.43 -7.90 4.80
CA ASN A 43 -16.52 -8.64 4.19
C ASN A 43 -16.44 -8.70 2.65
N ALA A 44 -15.31 -8.30 2.06
CA ALA A 44 -15.15 -8.30 0.62
C ALA A 44 -15.31 -9.73 0.04
N PRO A 45 -16.26 -9.99 -0.88
CA PRO A 45 -16.56 -11.34 -1.36
C PRO A 45 -15.55 -11.87 -2.39
N GLY A 46 -14.52 -11.09 -2.72
CA GLY A 46 -13.57 -11.42 -3.78
C GLY A 46 -12.33 -10.54 -3.71
N ARG A 47 -11.58 -10.50 -4.82
CA ARG A 47 -10.33 -9.73 -4.89
C ARG A 47 -10.59 -8.23 -4.75
N ILE A 48 -9.80 -7.58 -3.92
CA ILE A 48 -9.79 -6.13 -3.80
C ILE A 48 -8.88 -5.57 -4.90
N ILE A 49 -9.44 -4.71 -5.76
CA ILE A 49 -8.69 -4.03 -6.82
C ILE A 49 -8.44 -2.59 -6.39
N ALA A 50 -7.16 -2.25 -6.17
CA ALA A 50 -6.75 -0.90 -5.84
C ALA A 50 -6.65 -0.02 -7.10
N VAL A 51 -7.12 1.22 -7.01
CA VAL A 51 -6.99 2.19 -8.11
C VAL A 51 -5.93 3.22 -7.74
N GLY A 52 -4.72 3.03 -8.27
CA GLY A 52 -3.54 3.83 -7.99
C GLY A 52 -2.62 3.19 -6.94
N THR A 53 -1.32 3.41 -7.11
CA THR A 53 -0.25 2.94 -6.21
C THR A 53 -0.39 3.49 -4.79
N THR A 54 -0.92 4.70 -4.65
CA THR A 54 -1.29 5.32 -3.38
C THR A 54 -2.31 4.49 -2.61
N SER A 55 -3.35 4.01 -3.29
CA SER A 55 -4.36 3.13 -2.67
C SER A 55 -3.78 1.76 -2.33
N VAL A 56 -2.88 1.22 -3.16
CA VAL A 56 -2.15 -0.02 -2.84
C VAL A 56 -1.38 0.12 -1.53
N ARG A 57 -0.52 1.14 -1.43
CA ARG A 57 0.27 1.38 -0.19
C ARG A 57 -0.63 1.63 1.02
N THR A 58 -1.75 2.31 0.85
CA THR A 58 -2.71 2.54 1.93
C THR A 58 -3.31 1.23 2.43
N LEU A 59 -3.86 0.41 1.53
CA LEU A 59 -4.48 -0.86 1.88
C LEU A 59 -3.48 -1.80 2.55
N GLU A 60 -2.30 -1.99 1.95
CA GLU A 60 -1.27 -2.83 2.54
C GLU A 60 -0.74 -2.28 3.88
N SER A 61 -0.75 -0.95 4.08
CA SER A 61 -0.42 -0.37 5.40
C SER A 61 -1.49 -0.69 6.44
N LEU A 62 -2.78 -0.78 6.08
CA LEU A 62 -3.83 -1.20 7.01
C LEU A 62 -3.57 -2.62 7.52
N TYR A 63 -3.05 -3.52 6.68
CA TYR A 63 -2.66 -4.85 7.15
C TYR A 63 -1.64 -4.75 8.30
N TYR A 64 -0.55 -4.00 8.12
CA TYR A 64 0.48 -3.89 9.15
C TYR A 64 0.07 -3.07 10.38
N ILE A 65 -0.84 -2.10 10.25
CA ILE A 65 -1.48 -1.46 11.40
C ILE A 65 -2.26 -2.51 12.19
N GLY A 66 -3.06 -3.32 11.50
CA GLY A 66 -3.80 -4.43 12.12
C GLY A 66 -2.89 -5.44 12.82
N VAL A 67 -1.79 -5.83 12.20
CA VAL A 67 -0.75 -6.68 12.83
C VAL A 67 -0.18 -6.01 14.09
N SER A 68 0.16 -4.73 14.01
CA SER A 68 0.71 -3.99 15.16
C SER A 68 -0.25 -3.91 16.33
N LEU A 69 -1.54 -3.68 16.05
CA LEU A 69 -2.63 -3.65 17.02
C LEU A 69 -2.92 -5.04 17.61
N HIS A 70 -2.75 -6.09 16.81
CA HIS A 70 -2.88 -7.47 17.28
C HIS A 70 -1.76 -7.85 18.26
N ASP A 71 -0.52 -7.53 17.90
CA ASP A 71 0.66 -7.91 18.67
C ASP A 71 0.84 -7.05 19.94
N ASN A 72 0.43 -5.78 19.87
CA ASN A 72 0.54 -4.83 20.98
C ASN A 72 -0.86 -4.44 21.47
N CYS A 73 -1.35 -5.14 22.49
CA CYS A 73 -2.65 -4.90 23.13
C CYS A 73 -2.69 -3.59 23.95
N ASP A 74 -1.56 -2.88 24.06
CA ASP A 74 -1.49 -1.55 24.67
C ASP A 74 -1.85 -0.49 23.63
N ASP A 75 -2.98 0.18 23.88
CA ASP A 75 -3.73 1.20 23.13
C ASP A 75 -2.90 2.43 22.70
N SER A 76 -1.76 2.20 22.03
CA SER A 76 -0.75 3.22 21.77
C SER A 76 -0.79 3.68 20.32
N GLN A 77 -0.74 4.99 20.15
CA GLN A 77 -0.62 5.66 18.84
C GLN A 77 0.58 5.17 18.01
N ALA A 78 1.58 4.53 18.64
CA ALA A 78 2.72 3.93 17.97
C ALA A 78 2.30 2.77 17.04
N ALA A 79 1.25 2.01 17.38
CA ALA A 79 0.74 0.92 16.54
C ALA A 79 0.12 1.41 15.23
N LEU A 80 -0.24 2.70 15.13
CA LEU A 80 -0.83 3.31 13.94
C LEU A 80 0.22 3.85 12.95
N HIS A 81 1.51 3.59 13.19
CA HIS A 81 2.61 4.01 12.32
C HIS A 81 3.32 2.80 11.68
N VAL A 82 3.26 2.71 10.35
CA VAL A 82 3.94 1.67 9.58
C VAL A 82 5.33 2.16 9.16
N ARG A 83 6.37 1.55 9.75
CA ARG A 83 7.78 1.82 9.41
C ARG A 83 8.12 1.29 8.02
N GLN A 84 9.11 1.92 7.40
CA GLN A 84 9.51 1.63 6.02
C GLN A 84 9.76 0.15 5.72
N TRP A 85 10.53 -0.53 6.56
CA TRP A 85 10.96 -1.92 6.35
C TRP A 85 10.14 -2.96 7.11
N MET A 86 9.10 -2.54 7.83
CA MET A 86 8.24 -3.43 8.60
C MET A 86 7.73 -4.64 7.81
N PRO A 87 7.34 -4.53 6.52
CA PRO A 87 6.94 -5.69 5.72
C PRO A 87 7.94 -6.84 5.62
N TYR A 88 9.23 -6.53 5.70
CA TYR A 88 10.32 -7.50 5.50
C TYR A 88 10.92 -7.97 6.82
N GLU A 89 10.47 -7.38 7.94
CA GLU A 89 10.82 -7.75 9.32
C GLU A 89 9.74 -8.65 9.96
N TYR A 90 8.57 -8.76 9.32
CA TYR A 90 7.43 -9.50 9.84
C TYR A 90 7.44 -10.96 9.35
N ASP A 91 7.38 -11.91 10.28
CA ASP A 91 7.44 -13.35 10.00
C ASP A 91 6.09 -13.95 9.56
N GLY A 92 5.05 -13.14 9.38
CA GLY A 92 3.72 -13.61 8.98
C GLY A 92 2.87 -14.12 10.14
N GLY A 93 1.74 -14.73 9.81
CA GLY A 93 0.88 -15.46 10.75
C GLY A 93 -0.56 -14.95 10.81
N LEU A 94 -0.80 -13.66 10.56
CA LEU A 94 -2.15 -13.11 10.49
C LEU A 94 -2.70 -13.13 9.07
N SER A 95 -3.94 -13.58 8.92
CA SER A 95 -4.70 -13.32 7.69
C SER A 95 -5.07 -11.83 7.60
N ALA A 96 -5.31 -11.36 6.36
CA ALA A 96 -5.79 -10.00 6.14
C ALA A 96 -7.09 -9.70 6.90
N GLN A 97 -7.99 -10.70 7.02
CA GLN A 97 -9.23 -10.53 7.74
C GLN A 97 -9.00 -10.36 9.25
N GLU A 98 -8.06 -11.09 9.84
CA GLU A 98 -7.71 -10.95 11.26
C GLU A 98 -7.07 -9.59 11.55
N ALA A 99 -6.12 -9.15 10.72
CA ALA A 99 -5.50 -7.84 10.86
C ALA A 99 -6.54 -6.70 10.76
N LEU A 100 -7.45 -6.76 9.78
CA LEU A 100 -8.51 -5.75 9.65
C LEU A 100 -9.51 -5.79 10.82
N ARG A 101 -9.78 -6.96 11.41
CA ARG A 101 -10.60 -7.07 12.63
C ARG A 101 -9.92 -6.41 13.82
N SER A 102 -8.60 -6.55 13.98
CA SER A 102 -7.87 -5.84 15.03
C SER A 102 -7.97 -4.31 14.89
N ILE A 103 -8.04 -3.79 13.66
CA ILE A 103 -8.37 -2.36 13.44
C ILE A 103 -9.80 -2.06 13.88
N ALA A 104 -10.78 -2.87 13.46
CA ALA A 104 -12.18 -2.67 13.81
C ALA A 104 -12.38 -2.66 15.34
N ASP A 105 -11.82 -3.62 16.05
CA ASP A 105 -11.91 -3.75 17.51
C ASP A 105 -11.27 -2.54 18.21
N TYR A 106 -10.13 -2.05 17.71
CA TYR A 106 -9.47 -0.84 18.21
C TYR A 106 -10.36 0.40 18.01
N MET A 107 -10.95 0.57 16.82
CA MET A 107 -11.84 1.69 16.52
C MET A 107 -13.10 1.65 17.38
N ASP A 108 -13.70 0.47 17.55
CA ASP A 108 -14.93 0.28 18.32
C ASP A 108 -14.68 0.55 19.81
N SER A 109 -13.54 0.09 20.36
CA SER A 109 -13.15 0.32 21.76
C SER A 109 -12.85 1.79 22.07
N ASN A 110 -12.34 2.53 21.08
CA ASN A 110 -12.03 3.95 21.20
C ASN A 110 -13.16 4.88 20.70
N HIS A 111 -14.30 4.33 20.30
CA HIS A 111 -15.43 5.08 19.71
C HIS A 111 -15.02 5.97 18.52
N MET A 112 -14.20 5.43 17.61
CA MET A 112 -13.66 6.13 16.46
C MET A 112 -14.44 5.84 15.19
N ASP A 113 -14.95 6.89 14.53
CA ASP A 113 -15.54 6.77 13.18
C ASP A 113 -14.46 6.73 12.09
N HIS A 114 -13.28 7.29 12.37
CA HIS A 114 -12.14 7.37 11.45
C HIS A 114 -10.85 6.90 12.12
N LEU A 115 -10.13 6.00 11.45
CA LEU A 115 -8.76 5.67 11.79
C LEU A 115 -7.83 6.65 11.10
N VAL A 116 -6.97 7.31 11.87
CA VAL A 116 -5.86 8.11 11.34
C VAL A 116 -4.56 7.41 11.68
N GLY A 117 -3.81 7.02 10.65
CA GLY A 117 -2.51 6.38 10.77
C GLY A 117 -1.47 7.07 9.90
N SER A 118 -0.24 6.57 9.94
CA SER A 118 0.81 7.04 9.06
C SER A 118 1.66 5.90 8.51
N THR A 119 2.25 6.10 7.35
CA THR A 119 3.04 5.08 6.67
C THR A 119 4.29 5.67 6.02
N GLN A 120 5.41 4.99 6.20
CA GLN A 120 6.64 5.14 5.41
C GLN A 120 6.90 3.89 4.57
N MET A 121 5.92 2.98 4.48
CA MET A 121 6.12 1.65 3.91
C MET A 121 6.60 1.70 2.46
N ILE A 122 7.66 0.94 2.17
CA ILE A 122 8.15 0.69 0.82
C ILE A 122 7.71 -0.69 0.33
N ILE A 123 7.11 -0.73 -0.87
CA ILE A 123 6.77 -1.98 -1.56
C ILE A 123 7.80 -2.19 -2.67
N ALA A 124 8.57 -3.27 -2.57
CA ALA A 124 9.66 -3.62 -3.46
C ALA A 124 9.64 -5.13 -3.77
N PRO A 125 10.35 -5.60 -4.80
CA PRO A 125 10.36 -7.02 -5.15
C PRO A 125 10.66 -7.93 -3.97
N GLY A 126 9.87 -8.99 -3.82
CA GLY A 126 9.87 -9.88 -2.65
C GLY A 126 8.79 -9.58 -1.62
N TYR A 127 8.04 -8.48 -1.77
CA TYR A 127 6.88 -8.16 -0.95
C TYR A 127 5.70 -9.11 -1.20
N GLU A 128 5.04 -9.54 -0.12
CA GLU A 128 3.80 -10.32 -0.16
C GLU A 128 2.59 -9.40 -0.03
N PHE A 129 1.66 -9.44 -1.00
CA PHE A 129 0.44 -8.66 -0.95
C PHE A 129 -0.63 -9.37 -0.12
N HIS A 130 -1.14 -8.69 0.91
CA HIS A 130 -2.07 -9.29 1.86
C HIS A 130 -3.53 -8.90 1.57
N ILE A 131 -3.77 -7.65 1.14
CA ILE A 131 -5.14 -7.15 0.89
C ILE A 131 -5.42 -7.03 -0.60
N VAL A 132 -4.47 -6.47 -1.35
CA VAL A 132 -4.66 -6.12 -2.76
C VAL A 132 -4.47 -7.36 -3.63
N GLY A 133 -5.54 -7.75 -4.34
CA GLY A 133 -5.52 -8.86 -5.31
C GLY A 133 -5.47 -8.40 -6.77
N GLY A 134 -5.36 -7.09 -7.02
CA GLY A 134 -5.32 -6.47 -8.35
C GLY A 134 -5.05 -4.97 -8.23
N MET A 135 -4.44 -4.35 -9.23
CA MET A 135 -4.30 -2.90 -9.25
C MET A 135 -4.50 -2.29 -10.64
N ILE A 136 -5.06 -1.10 -10.67
CA ILE A 136 -5.09 -0.21 -11.83
C ILE A 136 -4.08 0.91 -11.57
N THR A 137 -3.14 1.12 -12.48
CA THR A 137 -2.11 2.17 -12.33
C THR A 137 -1.67 2.71 -13.69
N ASN A 138 -0.98 3.84 -13.71
CA ASN A 138 -0.30 4.36 -14.90
C ASN A 138 1.07 3.66 -15.09
N PHE A 139 1.71 3.92 -16.23
CA PHE A 139 3.11 3.57 -16.47
C PHE A 139 4.06 4.61 -15.85
N HIS A 140 4.94 4.14 -14.98
CA HIS A 140 5.85 4.98 -14.18
C HIS A 140 7.24 5.14 -14.79
N GLN A 141 7.99 6.14 -14.36
CA GLN A 141 9.38 6.31 -14.80
C GLN A 141 10.29 5.19 -14.26
N PRO A 142 11.33 4.79 -15.02
CA PRO A 142 12.45 4.03 -14.49
C PRO A 142 13.04 4.66 -13.23
N GLN A 143 13.56 3.85 -12.31
CA GLN A 143 14.19 4.30 -11.06
C GLN A 143 13.22 5.05 -10.10
N SER A 144 11.91 4.81 -10.20
CA SER A 144 10.92 5.31 -9.24
C SER A 144 10.52 4.23 -8.24
N THR A 145 10.16 4.65 -7.02
CA THR A 145 9.54 3.75 -6.01
C THR A 145 8.22 3.18 -6.50
N LEU A 146 7.49 3.90 -7.36
CA LEU A 146 6.28 3.42 -8.00
C LEU A 146 6.55 2.23 -8.94
N LEU A 147 7.67 2.26 -9.68
CA LEU A 147 8.08 1.12 -10.49
C LEU A 147 8.50 -0.08 -9.65
N LEU A 148 9.12 0.14 -8.47
CA LEU A 148 9.41 -0.96 -7.54
C LEU A 148 8.15 -1.64 -7.05
N LEU A 149 7.09 -0.87 -6.73
CA LEU A 149 5.79 -1.41 -6.36
C LEU A 149 5.17 -2.22 -7.50
N VAL A 150 5.17 -1.69 -8.72
CA VAL A 150 4.69 -2.43 -9.90
C VAL A 150 5.50 -3.72 -10.09
N SER A 151 6.82 -3.63 -9.99
CA SER A 151 7.73 -4.77 -10.09
C SER A 151 7.46 -5.82 -9.01
N ALA A 152 7.12 -5.42 -7.79
CA ALA A 152 6.76 -6.34 -6.73
C ALA A 152 5.48 -7.10 -7.08
N PHE A 153 4.44 -6.38 -7.52
CA PHE A 153 3.14 -6.95 -7.84
C PHE A 153 3.19 -7.97 -8.99
N VAL A 154 4.03 -7.71 -10.00
CA VAL A 154 4.17 -8.58 -11.18
C VAL A 154 5.35 -9.56 -11.08
N ASN A 155 5.87 -9.79 -9.87
CA ASN A 155 6.99 -10.71 -9.61
C ASN A 155 8.24 -10.46 -10.49
N GLY A 156 8.55 -9.18 -10.74
CA GLY A 156 9.71 -8.75 -11.52
C GLY A 156 9.48 -8.66 -13.03
N ASP A 157 8.37 -9.15 -13.58
CA ASP A 157 8.09 -9.16 -15.03
C ASP A 157 7.60 -7.79 -15.58
N TRP A 158 7.94 -6.68 -14.91
CA TRP A 158 7.51 -5.35 -15.33
C TRP A 158 8.13 -4.95 -16.68
N ARG A 159 9.35 -5.43 -16.99
CA ARG A 159 10.04 -5.09 -18.24
C ARG A 159 9.24 -5.53 -19.45
N ARG A 160 8.73 -6.77 -19.46
CA ARG A 160 7.90 -7.29 -20.54
C ARG A 160 6.65 -6.45 -20.79
N ILE A 161 6.01 -5.99 -19.71
CA ILE A 161 4.81 -5.13 -19.76
C ILE A 161 5.17 -3.77 -20.37
N TYR A 162 6.31 -3.20 -19.97
CA TYR A 162 6.75 -1.88 -20.38
C TYR A 162 7.30 -1.86 -21.81
N ASP A 163 8.04 -2.90 -22.21
CA ASP A 163 8.54 -3.08 -23.57
C ASP A 163 7.37 -3.20 -24.55
N TYR A 164 6.35 -4.00 -24.21
CA TYR A 164 5.11 -4.07 -24.99
C TYR A 164 4.43 -2.70 -25.14
N ALA A 165 4.32 -1.94 -24.04
CA ALA A 165 3.71 -0.61 -24.07
C ALA A 165 4.49 0.37 -24.96
N LEU A 166 5.82 0.37 -24.88
CA LEU A 166 6.68 1.19 -25.74
C LEU A 166 6.56 0.81 -27.21
N ASP A 167 6.61 -0.49 -27.52
CA ASP A 167 6.53 -1.02 -28.89
C ASP A 167 5.17 -0.75 -29.55
N ASN A 168 4.12 -0.54 -28.76
CA ASN A 168 2.76 -0.29 -29.22
C ASN A 168 2.32 1.18 -29.05
N GLY A 169 3.24 2.10 -28.75
CA GLY A 169 2.96 3.54 -28.73
C GLY A 169 2.06 4.01 -27.58
N PHE A 170 2.06 3.30 -26.45
CA PHE A 170 1.34 3.72 -25.26
C PHE A 170 1.95 5.01 -24.70
N ARG A 171 1.09 5.84 -24.10
CA ARG A 171 1.47 7.08 -23.44
C ARG A 171 1.80 6.78 -21.98
N PHE A 172 2.90 7.33 -21.47
CA PHE A 172 3.38 7.08 -20.11
C PHE A 172 3.03 8.23 -19.17
N LEU A 173 3.27 8.04 -17.87
CA LEU A 173 3.18 9.05 -16.81
C LEU A 173 1.74 9.44 -16.45
N SER A 174 1.58 10.55 -15.72
CA SER A 174 0.35 10.95 -15.04
C SER A 174 -0.88 11.10 -15.95
N TYR A 175 -0.67 11.46 -17.22
CA TYR A 175 -1.74 11.67 -18.21
C TYR A 175 -1.69 10.66 -19.35
N GLY A 176 -0.92 9.58 -19.16
CA GLY A 176 -0.77 8.50 -20.11
C GLY A 176 -1.91 7.50 -20.05
N ASP A 177 -1.64 6.31 -20.60
CA ASP A 177 -2.52 5.16 -20.52
C ASP A 177 -2.33 4.43 -19.18
N SER A 178 -3.30 3.58 -18.85
CA SER A 178 -3.30 2.79 -17.61
C SER A 178 -3.13 1.30 -17.89
N CYS A 179 -2.60 0.58 -16.92
CA CYS A 179 -2.54 -0.87 -16.89
C CYS A 179 -3.45 -1.43 -15.78
N LEU A 180 -4.10 -2.55 -16.07
CA LEU A 180 -4.76 -3.40 -15.07
C LEU A 180 -3.87 -4.62 -14.85
N LEU A 181 -3.49 -4.85 -13.60
CA LEU A 181 -2.62 -5.95 -13.16
C LEU A 181 -3.43 -6.83 -12.21
N LEU A 182 -3.45 -8.15 -12.44
CA LEU A 182 -4.33 -9.14 -11.80
C LEU A 182 -3.59 -10.40 -11.37
#